data_AF-A0A8I1KH90-F1
#
_entry.id   AF-A0A8I1KH90-F1
#
_cell.length_a   1.000
_cell.length_b   1.000
_cell.length_c   1.000
_cell.angle_alpha   90.00
_cell.angle_beta   90.00
_cell.angle_gamma   90.00
#
_symmetry.space_group_name_H-M   'P 1'
#
loop_
_entity.id
_entity.type
_entity.pdbx_description
1 polymer ?
#
loop_
_entity_poly.entity_id
_entity_poly.type
_entity_poly.pdbx_seq_one_letter_code
_entity_poly.pdbx_strand_id
1 'polypeptide(L)'
;MFTSNRFFRRFLIVALVLNLPPLVTPVFIQLGLEPVFLIALLAAWVNAPFWLGLEHFFSDQAVAFSAFGVQDASMMVWLSIVAFWLLCAGVLAAISLAFSRKRCVE
;
A
#
# COMPACT_ATOMS: atom_id res chain seq x y z
N MET A 1 -20.42 -15.79 -13.23
CA MET A 1 -20.80 -14.62 -12.42
C MET A 1 -19.89 -14.53 -11.21
N PHE A 2 -19.01 -13.53 -11.15
CA PHE A 2 -18.33 -13.19 -9.90
C PHE A 2 -19.41 -12.79 -8.90
N THR A 3 -19.53 -13.45 -7.75
CA THR A 3 -20.33 -12.89 -6.66
C THR A 3 -19.61 -11.64 -6.20
N SER A 4 -20.03 -10.48 -6.70
CA SER A 4 -19.40 -9.16 -6.49
C SER A 4 -19.02 -8.94 -5.03
N ASN A 5 -19.85 -9.44 -4.11
CA ASN A 5 -19.64 -9.43 -2.66
C ASN A 5 -18.33 -10.12 -2.20
N ARG A 6 -17.96 -11.27 -2.78
CA ARG A 6 -16.74 -12.01 -2.37
C ARG A 6 -15.46 -11.33 -2.85
N PHE A 7 -15.47 -10.78 -4.08
CA PHE A 7 -14.35 -9.99 -4.58
C PHE A 7 -14.17 -8.73 -3.75
N PHE A 8 -15.25 -7.97 -3.55
CA PHE A 8 -15.24 -6.72 -2.80
C PHE A 8 -14.74 -6.92 -1.36
N ARG A 9 -15.20 -7.97 -0.67
CA ARG A 9 -14.70 -8.30 0.67
C ARG A 9 -13.20 -8.57 0.70
N ARG A 10 -12.67 -9.34 -0.26
CA ARG A 10 -11.23 -9.64 -0.34
C ARG A 10 -10.43 -8.40 -0.70
N PHE A 11 -10.92 -7.60 -1.63
CA PHE A 11 -10.34 -6.32 -1.99
C PHE A 11 -10.21 -5.41 -0.76
N LEU A 12 -11.28 -5.21 0.00
CA LEU A 12 -11.25 -4.37 1.20
C LEU A 12 -10.24 -4.87 2.24
N ILE A 13 -10.19 -6.18 2.49
CA ILE A 13 -9.24 -6.75 3.45
C ILE A 13 -7.80 -6.49 3.00
N VAL A 14 -7.48 -6.80 1.74
CA VAL A 14 -6.11 -6.62 1.22
C VAL A 14 -5.74 -5.13 1.13
N ALA A 15 -6.68 -4.28 0.72
CA ALA A 15 -6.51 -2.83 0.65
C ALA A 15 -6.18 -2.24 2.02
N LEU A 16 -6.91 -2.68 3.06
CA LEU A 16 -6.67 -2.25 4.43
C LEU A 16 -5.30 -2.71 4.91
N VAL A 17 -4.93 -3.98 4.68
CA VAL A 17 -3.63 -4.52 5.10
C VAL A 17 -2.48 -3.80 4.41
N LEU A 18 -2.57 -3.57 3.10
CA LEU A 18 -1.52 -2.87 2.34
C LEU A 18 -1.42 -1.40 2.71
N ASN A 19 -2.50 -0.73 3.12
CA ASN A 19 -2.49 0.66 3.59
C ASN A 19 -2.43 0.79 5.12
N LEU A 20 -2.19 -0.31 5.82
CA LEU A 20 -2.12 -0.32 7.28
C LEU A 20 -0.92 0.46 7.84
N PRO A 21 0.30 0.42 7.24
CA PRO A 21 1.48 1.09 7.80
C PRO A 21 1.26 2.56 8.20
N PRO A 22 0.73 3.45 7.33
CA PRO A 22 0.50 4.85 7.71
C PRO A 22 -0.59 5.03 8.79
N LEU A 23 -1.51 4.07 8.95
CA LEU A 23 -2.56 4.13 9.97
C LEU A 23 -2.04 3.73 11.36
N VAL A 24 -1.14 2.74 11.42
CA VAL A 24 -0.63 2.22 12.70
C VAL A 24 0.50 3.07 13.27
N THR A 25 1.38 3.61 12.44
CA THR A 25 2.53 4.40 12.89
C THR A 25 2.21 5.51 13.90
N PRO A 26 1.22 6.39 13.70
CA PRO A 26 0.91 7.42 14.70
C PRO A 26 0.46 6.84 16.04
N VAL A 27 -0.27 5.71 16.03
CA VAL A 27 -0.72 5.03 17.25
C VAL A 27 0.46 4.50 18.04
N PHE A 28 1.42 3.86 17.37
CA PHE A 28 2.61 3.31 18.03
C PHE A 28 3.56 4.38 18.56
N ILE A 29 3.71 5.50 17.84
CA ILE A 29 4.49 6.66 18.32
C ILE A 29 3.86 7.22 19.61
N GLN A 30 2.53 7.32 19.68
CA GLN A 30 1.83 7.77 20.88
C GLN A 30 1.99 6.83 22.08
N LEU A 31 2.18 5.52 21.82
CA LEU A 31 2.40 4.51 22.86
C LEU A 31 3.85 4.45 23.36
N GLY A 32 4.76 5.27 22.81
CA GLY A 32 6.15 5.34 23.26
C GLY A 32 6.99 4.08 22.97
N LEU A 33 6.52 3.22 22.05
CA LEU A 33 7.26 2.03 21.62
C LEU A 33 8.36 2.45 20.63
N GLU A 34 9.60 1.98 20.82
CA GLU A 34 10.69 2.22 19.87
C GLU A 34 10.35 1.61 18.50
N PRO A 35 9.97 2.42 17.49
CA PRO A 35 9.26 1.90 16.35
C PRO A 35 10.22 1.54 15.22
N VAL A 36 11.36 0.91 15.52
CA VAL A 36 12.39 0.59 14.49
C VAL A 36 11.78 -0.24 13.34
N PHE A 37 11.01 -1.27 13.68
CA PHE A 37 10.32 -2.09 12.70
C PHE A 37 9.23 -1.33 11.93
N LEU A 38 8.52 -0.42 12.61
CA LEU A 38 7.45 0.39 11.99
C LEU A 38 7.99 1.47 11.07
N ILE A 39 9.10 2.10 11.43
CA ILE A 39 9.83 3.05 10.58
C ILE A 39 10.32 2.32 9.32
N ALA A 40 10.92 1.14 9.48
CA ALA A 40 11.36 0.33 8.34
C ALA A 40 10.17 -0.09 7.45
N LEU A 41 9.06 -0.50 8.05
CA LEU A 41 7.84 -0.89 7.33
C LEU A 41 7.25 0.31 6.57
N LEU A 42 7.18 1.48 7.20
CA LEU A 42 6.63 2.68 6.59
C LEU A 42 7.56 3.23 5.50
N ALA A 43 8.87 3.15 5.70
CA ALA A 43 9.84 3.45 4.65
C ALA A 43 9.67 2.51 3.45
N ALA A 44 9.53 1.20 3.66
CA ALA A 44 9.28 0.26 2.57
C ALA A 44 7.94 0.57 1.85
N TRP A 45 6.90 0.92 2.62
CA TRP A 45 5.59 1.27 2.09
C TRP A 45 5.61 2.51 1.20
N VAL A 46 6.37 3.54 1.60
CA VAL A 46 6.54 4.78 0.82
C VAL A 46 7.38 4.54 -0.42
N ASN A 47 8.50 3.83 -0.29
CA ASN A 47 9.50 3.73 -1.36
C ASN A 47 9.17 2.68 -2.43
N ALA A 48 8.48 1.60 -2.08
CA ALA A 48 8.16 0.54 -3.05
C ALA A 48 7.40 1.03 -4.30
N PRO A 49 6.38 1.91 -4.21
CA PRO A 49 5.77 2.51 -5.39
C PRO A 49 6.77 3.25 -6.29
N PHE A 50 7.71 4.01 -5.72
CA PHE A 50 8.72 4.75 -6.50
C PHE A 50 9.71 3.82 -7.19
N TRP A 51 10.17 2.76 -6.51
CA TRP A 51 10.98 1.71 -7.13
C TRP A 51 10.26 0.98 -8.27
N LEU A 52 8.92 0.99 -8.26
CA LEU A 52 8.09 0.43 -9.31
C LEU A 52 7.65 1.46 -10.36
N GLY A 53 8.26 2.66 -10.35
CA GLY A 53 8.13 3.66 -11.41
C GLY A 53 7.15 4.79 -11.12
N LEU A 54 6.63 4.93 -9.89
CA LEU A 54 5.75 6.05 -9.52
C LEU A 54 6.46 7.41 -9.63
N GLU A 55 7.80 7.43 -9.54
CA GLU A 55 8.62 8.65 -9.68
C GLU A 55 8.45 9.35 -11.04
N HIS A 56 8.21 8.60 -12.12
CA HIS A 56 8.07 9.16 -13.47
C HIS A 56 6.80 10.01 -13.66
N PHE A 57 5.85 9.92 -12.72
CA PHE A 57 4.61 10.70 -12.76
C PHE A 57 4.73 12.06 -12.06
N PHE A 58 5.85 12.32 -11.39
CA PHE A 58 6.08 13.55 -10.64
C PHE A 58 7.30 14.28 -11.18
N SER A 59 7.24 15.62 -11.23
CA SER A 59 8.43 16.42 -11.51
C SER A 59 9.36 16.43 -10.30
N ASP A 60 10.66 16.61 -10.52
CA ASP A 60 11.70 16.62 -9.47
C ASP A 60 11.44 17.63 -8.34
N GLN A 61 10.56 18.61 -8.56
CA GLN A 61 10.17 19.62 -7.57
C GLN A 61 9.04 19.17 -6.62
N ALA A 62 8.33 18.09 -6.94
CA ALA A 62 7.16 17.64 -6.18
C ALA A 62 7.50 16.62 -5.08
N VAL A 63 8.72 16.07 -5.09
CA VAL A 63 9.16 15.01 -4.19
C VAL A 63 10.61 15.24 -3.77
N ALA A 64 10.84 15.55 -2.49
CA ALA A 64 12.18 15.57 -1.93
C ALA A 64 12.50 14.19 -1.34
N PHE A 65 13.55 13.54 -1.84
CA PHE A 65 14.03 12.25 -1.33
C PHE A 65 15.21 12.42 -0.38
N SER A 66 15.21 11.64 0.70
CA SER A 66 16.28 11.55 1.68
C SER A 66 16.74 10.10 1.86
N ALA A 67 17.72 9.86 2.73
CA ALA A 67 18.27 8.52 2.99
C ALA A 67 17.21 7.47 3.43
N PHE A 68 16.04 7.91 3.92
CA PHE A 68 14.94 7.02 4.33
C PHE A 68 13.71 7.09 3.39
N GLY A 69 13.82 7.79 2.27
CA GLY A 69 12.74 7.99 1.30
C GLY A 69 12.20 9.41 1.26
N VAL A 70 10.96 9.54 0.80
CA VAL A 70 10.26 10.83 0.62
C VAL A 70 10.18 11.60 1.94
N GLN A 71 10.82 12.76 1.99
CA GLN A 71 10.91 13.64 3.16
C GLN A 71 9.80 14.70 3.13
N ASP A 72 9.63 15.34 1.97
CA ASP A 72 8.57 16.30 1.71
C ASP A 72 7.89 15.94 0.40
N ALA A 73 6.59 15.69 0.48
CA ALA A 73 5.75 15.34 -0.65
C ALA A 73 4.42 16.09 -0.57
N SER A 74 3.97 16.56 -1.72
CA SER A 74 2.61 17.12 -1.85
C SER A 74 1.56 16.07 -1.47
N MET A 75 0.37 16.54 -1.05
CA MET A 75 -0.78 15.67 -0.79
C MET A 75 -1.10 14.76 -1.99
N MET A 76 -0.85 15.23 -3.21
CA MET A 76 -1.08 14.46 -4.43
C MET A 76 -0.16 13.23 -4.53
N VAL A 77 1.09 13.35 -4.08
CA VAL A 77 2.04 12.23 -4.04
C VAL A 77 1.58 11.18 -3.03
N TRP A 78 1.16 11.60 -1.83
CA TRP A 78 0.62 10.68 -0.82
C TRP A 78 -0.61 9.94 -1.30
N LEU A 79 -1.54 10.63 -1.96
CA LEU A 79 -2.72 10.00 -2.56
C LEU A 79 -2.34 9.00 -3.65
N SER A 80 -1.34 9.29 -4.48
CA SER A 80 -0.86 8.36 -5.50
C SER A 80 -0.22 7.11 -4.90
N ILE A 81 0.51 7.23 -3.78
CA ILE A 81 1.04 6.07 -3.06
C ILE A 81 -0.10 5.19 -2.54
N VAL A 82 -1.11 5.79 -1.90
CA VAL A 82 -2.30 5.06 -1.42
C VAL A 82 -3.02 4.39 -2.60
N ALA A 83 -3.21 5.12 -3.71
CA ALA A 83 -3.85 4.60 -4.91
C ALA A 83 -3.08 3.42 -5.52
N PHE A 84 -1.74 3.49 -5.54
CA PHE A 84 -0.88 2.39 -5.97
C PHE A 84 -1.15 1.12 -5.16
N TRP A 85 -1.17 1.21 -3.83
CA TRP A 85 -1.46 0.07 -2.96
C TRP A 85 -2.90 -0.44 -3.10
N LEU A 86 -3.87 0.44 -3.37
CA LEU A 86 -5.24 0.05 -3.71
C LEU A 86 -5.30 -0.75 -5.02
N LEU A 87 -4.56 -0.35 -6.05
CA LEU A 87 -4.47 -1.09 -7.31
C LEU A 87 -3.85 -2.48 -7.08
N CYS A 88 -2.75 -2.56 -6.33
CA CYS A 88 -2.16 -3.84 -5.93
C CYS A 88 -3.16 -4.73 -5.19
N ALA A 89 -3.95 -4.16 -4.27
CA ALA A 89 -5.00 -4.90 -3.57
C ALA A 89 -6.06 -5.46 -4.53
N GLY A 90 -6.44 -4.69 -5.55
CA GLY A 90 -7.35 -5.13 -6.62
C GLY A 90 -6.82 -6.34 -7.38
N VAL A 91 -5.55 -6.27 -7.81
CA VAL A 91 -4.87 -7.36 -8.52
C VAL A 91 -4.79 -8.61 -7.64
N LEU A 92 -4.36 -8.47 -6.39
CA LEU A 92 -4.25 -9.59 -5.45
C LEU A 92 -5.60 -10.21 -5.11
N ALA A 93 -6.65 -9.40 -4.95
CA ALA A 93 -8.01 -9.89 -4.72
C ALA A 93 -8.53 -10.69 -5.93
N ALA A 94 -8.25 -10.23 -7.15
CA ALA A 94 -8.60 -10.94 -8.38
C ALA A 94 -7.86 -12.28 -8.49
N ILE A 95 -6.55 -12.28 -8.26
CA ILE A 95 -5.70 -13.48 -8.24
C ILE A 95 -6.21 -14.48 -7.20
N SER A 96 -6.39 -14.03 -5.96
CA SER A 96 -6.90 -14.85 -4.85
C SER A 96 -8.22 -15.54 -5.22
N LEU A 97 -9.10 -14.83 -5.90
CA LEU A 97 -10.39 -15.36 -6.33
C LEU A 97 -10.25 -16.36 -7.49
N ALA A 98 -9.37 -16.09 -8.45
CA ALA A 98 -9.05 -17.03 -9.53
C ALA A 98 -8.52 -18.38 -9.00
N PHE A 99 -7.60 -18.34 -8.03
CA PHE A 99 -7.07 -19.56 -7.39
C PHE A 99 -8.08 -20.27 -6.49
N SER A 100 -8.98 -19.53 -5.82
CA SER A 100 -10.04 -20.14 -5.00
C SER A 100 -11.07 -20.91 -5.83
N ARG A 101 -11.23 -20.56 -7.12
CA ARG A 101 -12.14 -21.26 -8.03
C ARG A 101 -11.58 -22.62 -8.47
N LYS A 102 -10.26 -22.74 -8.61
CA LYS A 102 -9.59 -23.98 -9.05
C LYS A 102 -9.64 -25.09 -8.00
N ARG A 103 -9.62 -24.75 -6.71
CA ARG A 103 -9.68 -25.72 -5.59
C ARG A 103 -11.03 -26.38 -5.34
N CYS A 104 -12.09 -26.01 -6.06
CA CYS A 104 -13.44 -26.58 -5.89
C CYS A 104 -13.81 -27.62 -6.97
N VAL A 105 -12.87 -27.92 -7.88
CA VAL A 105 -13.11 -28.81 -9.04
C VAL A 105 -12.34 -30.14 -8.88
N GLU A 106 -11.56 -30.29 -7.82
CA GLU A 106 -10.97 -31.56 -7.36
C GLU A 106 -11.80 -32.08 -6.17
#